data_AF-A0AAW1PMR1-F1
#
_entry.id   AF-A0AAW1PMR1-F1
#
_cell.length_a   1.000
_cell.length_b   1.000
_cell.length_c   1.000
_cell.angle_alpha   90.00
_cell.angle_beta   90.00
_cell.angle_gamma   90.00
#
_symmetry.space_group_name_H-M   'P 1'
#
loop_
_entity.id
_entity.type
_entity.pdbx_description
1 polymer ?
#
loop_
_entity_poly.entity_id
_entity_poly.type
_entity_poly.pdbx_seq_one_letter_code
_entity_poly.pdbx_strand_id
1 'polypeptide(L)'
;MEGLAQAHLGMQQQEEAQPQAEPQELPPPPVPQLSQPEDLQGQRPLQITPRPRWKPYPAQVSVMEAHFQAGYTKPTPELVAAVQRIGTGSHQQVQVWLKNRLARSKRDPQTMPHHVHHQQVHDFASTGEAAAALHTLGLPPNGGVATSPTESDSPRTKRLRVTPPEPRESAESEFSAIAQGAMEDLANVMSSVEVGSLDVMRGMLRTARRVCCYGVGREGLVMKAFAMRLYHLGIQASAVGETTTPPIGSGDVLIVSAGPGYFSSVQALATEARRTGAKVVAFTAHLTAALPMADTVVRVPSQTMGTLMAAPQLPNGHNGVHTGQPGQSPLQLGAPYELALQLLCDCFCVVLQHDLGVLDQALAGRHTNLE
;
A
#
# COMPACT_ATOMS: atom_id res chain seq x y z
N MET A 1 -49.41 -55.46 43.97
CA MET A 1 -49.87 -54.24 43.28
C MET A 1 -50.38 -53.35 44.38
N GLU A 2 -49.75 -52.25 44.76
CA GLU A 2 -48.86 -51.29 44.10
C GLU A 2 -47.92 -50.74 45.21
N GLY A 3 -46.71 -50.25 44.99
CA GLY A 3 -46.13 -49.66 43.80
C GLY A 3 -45.21 -48.55 44.31
N LEU A 4 -43.91 -48.86 44.38
CA LEU A 4 -42.79 -47.90 44.26
C LEU A 4 -42.66 -46.80 45.33
N ALA A 5 -42.42 -47.22 46.57
CA ALA A 5 -41.78 -46.39 47.60
C ALA A 5 -40.64 -47.15 48.29
N GLN A 6 -39.64 -47.58 47.52
CA GLN A 6 -38.36 -48.08 48.04
C GLN A 6 -37.24 -47.74 47.07
N ALA A 7 -36.57 -46.60 47.29
CA ALA A 7 -35.21 -46.33 46.82
C ALA A 7 -34.65 -45.10 47.55
N HIS A 8 -34.67 -45.13 48.89
CA HIS A 8 -33.90 -44.21 49.72
C HIS A 8 -33.41 -45.00 50.93
N LEU A 9 -32.13 -44.84 51.24
CA LEU A 9 -31.35 -45.53 52.28
C LEU A 9 -30.78 -46.90 51.91
N GLY A 10 -29.61 -46.84 51.27
CA GLY A 10 -28.66 -47.95 51.24
C GLY A 10 -27.57 -47.66 50.23
N MET A 11 -26.45 -47.08 50.71
CA MET A 11 -25.08 -47.20 50.19
C MET A 11 -24.24 -45.98 50.62
N GLN A 12 -23.94 -45.90 51.91
CA GLN A 12 -22.67 -45.31 52.36
C GLN A 12 -21.67 -46.48 52.42
N GLN A 13 -20.87 -46.63 51.37
CA GLN A 13 -19.64 -47.42 51.42
C GLN A 13 -18.55 -46.68 50.62
N GLN A 14 -17.49 -46.34 51.36
CA GLN A 14 -16.09 -46.19 50.97
C GLN A 14 -15.78 -46.04 49.47
N GLU A 15 -15.31 -44.86 49.07
CA GLU A 15 -14.52 -44.68 47.86
C GLU A 15 -13.15 -44.11 48.29
N GLU A 16 -12.20 -45.02 48.49
CA GLU A 16 -10.78 -44.69 48.71
C GLU A 16 -10.22 -44.07 47.42
N ALA A 17 -9.60 -42.89 47.57
CA ALA A 17 -8.91 -42.19 46.50
C ALA A 17 -7.71 -43.01 45.98
N GLN A 18 -7.81 -43.49 44.75
CA GLN A 18 -6.65 -43.96 43.97
C GLN A 18 -5.87 -42.75 43.42
N PRO A 19 -4.53 -42.74 43.48
CA PRO A 19 -3.74 -41.66 42.89
C PRO A 19 -3.85 -41.71 41.35
N GLN A 20 -4.28 -40.60 40.76
CA GLN A 20 -4.32 -40.39 39.31
C GLN A 20 -2.89 -40.45 38.74
N ALA A 21 -2.68 -41.31 37.74
CA ALA A 21 -1.43 -41.41 37.00
C ALA A 21 -1.21 -40.15 36.14
N GLU A 22 0.02 -39.62 36.17
CA GLU A 22 0.47 -38.52 35.31
C GLU A 22 0.29 -38.86 33.82
N PRO A 23 -0.14 -37.91 32.96
CA PRO A 23 -0.23 -38.15 31.54
C PRO A 23 1.16 -38.30 30.92
N GLN A 24 1.43 -39.46 30.30
CA GLN A 24 2.64 -39.71 29.52
C GLN A 24 2.71 -38.75 28.32
N GLU A 25 3.76 -37.93 28.27
CA GLU A 25 4.12 -37.13 27.10
C GLU A 25 4.38 -38.04 25.89
N LEU A 26 3.60 -37.84 24.82
CA LEU A 26 3.86 -38.46 23.52
C LEU A 26 5.14 -37.85 22.91
N PRO A 27 6.08 -38.66 22.40
CA PRO A 27 7.29 -38.14 21.77
C PRO A 27 6.95 -37.34 20.51
N PRO A 28 7.74 -36.30 20.18
CA PRO A 28 7.51 -35.47 19.01
C PRO A 28 7.60 -36.29 17.71
N PRO A 29 6.82 -35.92 16.67
CA PRO A 29 6.85 -36.62 15.40
C PRO A 29 8.24 -36.53 14.75
N PRO A 30 8.68 -37.56 14.01
CA PRO A 30 10.00 -37.59 13.40
C PRO A 30 10.15 -36.46 12.37
N VAL A 31 11.29 -35.77 12.45
CA VAL A 31 11.70 -34.75 11.49
C VAL A 31 11.81 -35.39 10.10
N PRO A 32 11.18 -34.82 9.05
CA PRO A 32 11.35 -35.32 7.69
C PRO A 32 12.83 -35.28 7.30
N GLN A 33 13.41 -36.44 6.98
CA GLN A 33 14.77 -36.49 6.45
C GLN A 33 14.77 -35.76 5.10
N LEU A 34 15.56 -34.68 5.02
CA LEU A 34 15.87 -34.02 3.76
C LEU A 34 16.45 -35.07 2.81
N SER A 35 15.80 -35.26 1.67
CA SER A 35 16.31 -36.10 0.58
C SER A 35 17.76 -35.71 0.28
N GLN A 36 18.63 -36.70 0.17
CA GLN A 36 20.06 -36.53 -0.17
C GLN A 36 20.21 -35.69 -1.46
N PRO A 37 21.34 -34.98 -1.65
CA PRO A 37 21.52 -33.98 -2.71
C PRO A 37 21.57 -34.53 -4.15
N GLU A 38 21.27 -35.80 -4.37
CA GLU A 38 21.54 -36.48 -5.66
C GLU A 38 20.45 -36.24 -6.72
N ASP A 39 19.25 -35.76 -6.34
CA ASP A 39 18.13 -35.54 -7.28
C ASP A 39 18.13 -34.17 -8.01
N LEU A 40 19.15 -33.33 -7.82
CA LEU A 40 19.21 -31.97 -8.40
C LEU A 40 20.00 -31.85 -9.72
N GLN A 41 20.56 -32.93 -10.25
CA GLN A 41 21.45 -32.86 -11.42
C GLN A 41 20.76 -32.56 -12.78
N GLY A 42 19.43 -32.35 -12.80
CA GLY A 42 18.67 -32.11 -14.04
C GLY A 42 18.17 -30.67 -14.28
N GLN A 43 18.22 -29.76 -13.30
CA GLN A 43 17.68 -28.41 -13.47
C GLN A 43 18.74 -27.44 -13.99
N ARG A 44 18.60 -27.02 -15.26
CA ARG A 44 19.41 -25.93 -15.83
C ARG A 44 19.22 -24.67 -14.96
N PRO A 45 20.30 -24.04 -14.46
CA PRO A 45 20.19 -22.80 -13.69
C PRO A 45 19.47 -21.73 -14.49
N LEU A 46 18.46 -21.08 -13.88
CA LEU A 46 17.86 -19.86 -14.42
C LEU A 46 18.94 -18.77 -14.49
N GLN A 47 19.51 -18.56 -15.68
CA GLN A 47 20.40 -17.43 -15.93
C GLN A 47 19.59 -16.13 -15.93
N ILE A 48 19.41 -15.53 -14.76
CA ILE A 48 18.91 -14.16 -14.64
C ILE A 48 20.08 -13.23 -14.94
N THR A 49 20.19 -12.79 -16.19
CA THR A 49 21.12 -11.71 -16.54
C THR A 49 20.54 -10.38 -16.04
N PRO A 50 21.25 -9.60 -15.20
CA PRO A 50 20.80 -8.29 -14.78
C PRO A 50 20.56 -7.41 -16.01
N ARG A 51 19.35 -6.84 -16.16
CA ARG A 51 19.10 -5.90 -17.25
C ARG A 51 20.06 -4.71 -17.07
N PRO A 52 20.86 -4.35 -18.09
CA PRO A 52 21.83 -3.28 -17.95
C PRO A 52 21.11 -1.96 -17.58
N ARG A 53 21.60 -1.30 -16.53
CA ARG A 53 21.09 0.00 -16.08
C ARG A 53 21.36 1.02 -17.18
N TRP A 54 20.31 1.66 -17.68
CA TRP A 54 20.41 2.69 -18.72
C TRP A 54 21.33 3.83 -18.27
N LYS A 55 22.34 4.13 -19.09
CA LYS A 55 23.26 5.24 -18.92
C LYS A 55 23.08 6.17 -20.13
N PRO A 56 22.34 7.28 -20.00
CA PRO A 56 22.12 8.19 -21.11
C PRO A 56 23.45 8.85 -21.54
N TYR A 57 23.62 9.06 -22.83
CA TYR A 57 24.75 9.83 -23.37
C TYR A 57 24.69 11.29 -22.91
N PRO A 58 25.83 12.01 -22.83
CA PRO A 58 25.86 13.42 -22.47
C PRO A 58 24.87 14.28 -23.28
N ALA A 59 24.76 14.04 -24.58
CA ALA A 59 23.80 14.75 -25.44
C ALA A 59 22.32 14.44 -25.10
N GLN A 60 21.99 13.22 -24.69
CA GLN A 60 20.65 12.88 -24.20
C GLN A 60 20.36 13.61 -22.88
N VAL A 61 21.36 13.71 -22.00
CA VAL A 61 21.25 14.47 -20.76
C VAL A 61 21.01 15.95 -21.05
N SER A 62 21.72 16.56 -22.00
CA SER A 62 21.52 17.95 -22.40
C SER A 62 20.09 18.23 -22.89
N VAL A 63 19.52 17.35 -23.71
CA VAL A 63 18.14 17.49 -24.20
C VAL A 63 17.12 17.35 -23.06
N MET A 64 17.30 16.36 -22.17
CA MET A 64 16.42 16.20 -21.01
C MET A 64 16.54 17.34 -20.00
N GLU A 65 17.73 17.91 -19.83
CA GLU A 65 17.96 19.08 -18.97
C GLU A 65 17.35 20.34 -19.59
N ALA A 66 17.48 20.56 -20.90
CA ALA A 66 16.83 21.68 -21.59
C ALA A 66 15.30 21.62 -21.45
N HIS A 67 14.72 20.42 -21.60
CA HIS A 67 13.29 20.17 -21.36
C HIS A 67 12.89 20.49 -19.91
N PHE A 68 13.72 20.09 -18.95
CA PHE A 68 13.49 20.38 -17.54
C PHE A 68 13.60 21.88 -17.22
N GLN A 69 14.61 22.57 -17.76
CA GLN A 69 14.83 24.01 -17.58
C GLN A 69 13.72 24.85 -18.22
N ALA A 70 13.09 24.35 -19.30
CA ALA A 70 11.88 24.93 -19.88
C ALA A 70 10.62 24.74 -19.01
N GLY A 71 10.74 24.15 -17.81
CA GLY A 71 9.65 24.00 -16.85
C GLY A 71 8.90 22.67 -16.92
N TYR A 72 9.28 21.76 -17.82
CA TYR A 72 8.59 20.50 -18.01
C TYR A 72 9.18 19.38 -17.13
N THR A 73 8.32 18.75 -16.32
CA THR A 73 8.73 17.69 -15.37
C THR A 73 8.23 16.29 -15.76
N LYS A 74 7.46 16.19 -16.84
CA LYS A 74 6.95 14.94 -17.41
C LYS A 74 7.50 14.74 -18.83
N PRO A 75 7.71 13.49 -19.27
CA PRO A 75 8.12 13.20 -20.63
C PRO A 75 7.01 13.58 -21.63
N THR A 76 7.38 14.22 -22.72
CA THR A 76 6.50 14.42 -23.89
C THR A 76 6.93 13.48 -25.03
N PRO A 77 6.04 13.18 -26.00
CA PRO A 77 6.40 12.39 -27.17
C PRO A 77 7.61 12.96 -27.92
N GLU A 78 7.70 14.29 -28.03
CA GLU A 78 8.77 15.00 -28.72
C GLU A 78 10.11 14.84 -27.99
N LEU A 79 10.09 14.92 -26.65
CA LEU A 79 11.28 14.67 -25.84
C LEU A 79 11.77 13.24 -26.01
N VAL A 80 10.88 12.26 -25.92
CA VAL A 80 11.26 10.85 -26.04
C VAL A 80 11.81 10.56 -27.44
N ALA A 81 11.20 11.11 -28.49
CA ALA A 81 11.72 11.03 -29.84
C ALA A 81 13.11 11.70 -29.98
N ALA A 82 13.33 12.85 -29.33
CA ALA A 82 14.62 13.53 -29.33
C ALA A 82 15.72 12.72 -28.61
N VAL A 83 15.40 12.09 -27.48
CA VAL A 83 16.32 11.19 -26.75
C VAL A 83 16.64 9.95 -27.60
N GLN A 84 15.64 9.39 -28.29
CA GLN A 84 15.78 8.21 -29.14
C GLN A 84 16.58 8.47 -30.41
N ARG A 85 16.54 9.69 -30.95
CA ARG A 85 17.41 10.11 -32.07
C ARG A 85 18.89 10.10 -31.73
N ILE A 86 19.25 10.31 -30.45
CA ILE A 86 20.65 10.35 -29.99
C ILE A 86 21.14 8.96 -29.57
N GLY A 87 20.26 8.11 -29.04
CA GLY A 87 20.62 6.76 -28.59
C GLY A 87 19.43 6.03 -27.96
N THR A 88 19.66 4.85 -27.39
CA THR A 88 18.58 4.11 -26.72
C THR A 88 18.01 4.91 -25.54
N GLY A 89 16.69 4.88 -25.35
CA GLY A 89 15.99 5.60 -24.29
C GLY A 89 14.49 5.40 -24.36
N SER A 90 13.94 4.52 -23.52
CA SER A 90 12.50 4.29 -23.47
C SER A 90 11.77 5.43 -22.76
N HIS A 91 10.46 5.56 -23.01
CA HIS A 91 9.61 6.52 -22.31
C HIS A 91 9.75 6.40 -20.78
N GLN A 92 9.75 5.17 -20.25
CA GLN A 92 9.89 4.89 -18.82
C GLN A 92 11.25 5.35 -18.28
N GLN A 93 12.33 5.17 -19.05
CA GLN A 93 13.67 5.60 -18.68
C GLN A 93 13.78 7.12 -18.58
N VAL A 94 13.22 7.85 -19.56
CA VAL A 94 13.14 9.32 -19.54
C VAL A 94 12.29 9.81 -18.37
N GLN A 95 11.15 9.16 -18.11
CA GLN A 95 10.28 9.47 -16.97
C GLN A 95 11.01 9.35 -15.63
N VAL A 96 11.76 8.26 -15.42
CA VAL A 96 12.52 8.04 -14.18
C VAL A 96 13.63 9.09 -14.04
N TRP A 97 14.29 9.45 -15.15
CA TRP A 97 15.31 10.50 -15.13
C TRP A 97 14.75 11.85 -14.68
N LEU A 98 13.61 12.28 -15.24
CA LEU A 98 12.95 13.55 -14.88
C LEU A 98 12.46 13.57 -13.43
N LYS A 99 11.89 12.47 -12.93
CA LYS A 99 11.50 12.34 -11.52
C LYS A 99 12.70 12.52 -10.59
N ASN A 100 13.83 11.87 -10.91
CA ASN A 100 15.05 11.99 -10.12
C ASN A 100 15.64 13.40 -10.20
N ARG A 101 15.56 14.06 -11.38
CA ARG A 101 16.03 15.45 -11.56
C ARG A 101 15.21 16.44 -10.73
N LEU A 102 13.89 16.26 -10.69
CA LEU A 102 12.97 17.05 -9.84
C LEU A 102 13.24 16.83 -8.35
N ALA A 103 13.55 15.61 -7.93
CA ALA A 103 13.94 15.34 -6.54
C ALA A 103 15.25 16.05 -6.15
N ARG A 104 16.22 16.17 -7.10
CA ARG A 104 17.46 16.91 -6.89
C ARG A 104 17.24 18.43 -6.83
N SER A 105 16.39 19.00 -7.67
CA SER A 105 16.14 20.46 -7.65
C SER A 105 15.50 20.95 -6.35
N LYS A 106 14.71 20.11 -5.67
CA LYS A 106 14.12 20.44 -4.36
C LYS A 106 15.16 20.56 -3.23
N ARG A 107 16.37 20.04 -3.43
CA ARG A 107 17.47 20.13 -2.45
C ARG A 107 18.36 21.35 -2.68
N ASP A 108 18.28 21.98 -3.85
CA ASP A 108 19.03 23.17 -4.24
C ASP A 108 18.10 24.21 -4.89
N PRO A 109 17.57 25.17 -4.11
CA PRO A 109 16.57 26.14 -4.56
C PRO A 109 17.00 27.02 -5.73
N GLN A 110 18.31 27.11 -6.04
CA GLN A 110 18.82 27.91 -7.16
C GLN A 110 18.58 27.25 -8.53
N THR A 111 18.11 26.00 -8.59
CA THR A 111 17.97 25.23 -9.84
C THR A 111 16.52 24.95 -10.27
N MET A 112 15.55 25.65 -9.67
CA MET A 112 14.12 25.46 -9.96
C MET A 112 13.71 26.25 -11.21
N PRO A 113 13.18 25.60 -12.26
CA PRO A 113 12.69 26.30 -13.43
C PRO A 113 11.41 27.09 -13.11
N HIS A 114 11.23 28.25 -13.76
CA HIS A 114 10.00 29.03 -13.68
C HIS A 114 8.84 28.20 -14.25
N HIS A 115 7.78 28.01 -13.46
CA HIS A 115 6.60 27.26 -13.88
C HIS A 115 5.85 27.99 -15.00
N VAL A 116 5.84 27.44 -16.22
CA VAL A 116 4.89 27.83 -17.27
C VAL A 116 3.62 27.01 -17.08
N HIS A 117 2.53 27.68 -16.76
CA HIS A 117 1.19 27.08 -16.59
C HIS A 117 0.61 26.73 -17.96
N HIS A 118 0.10 25.52 -18.12
CA HIS A 118 -0.47 25.06 -19.39
C HIS A 118 -1.91 25.56 -19.53
N GLN A 119 -2.11 26.81 -19.90
CA GLN A 119 -3.38 27.24 -20.50
C GLN A 119 -3.19 28.44 -21.43
N GLN A 120 -3.73 28.29 -22.64
CA GLN A 120 -3.84 29.24 -23.74
C GLN A 120 -2.58 29.47 -24.59
N VAL A 121 -2.72 28.99 -25.83
CA VAL A 121 -2.14 29.54 -27.05
C VAL A 121 -2.35 31.06 -27.05
N HIS A 122 -1.27 31.82 -27.03
CA HIS A 122 -0.99 33.00 -27.85
C HIS A 122 0.11 33.88 -27.19
N ASP A 123 1.11 34.17 -28.01
CA ASP A 123 2.02 35.32 -27.99
C ASP A 123 3.02 35.48 -26.83
N PHE A 124 4.26 35.03 -27.08
CA PHE A 124 5.46 35.68 -26.57
C PHE A 124 6.61 35.55 -27.58
N ALA A 125 7.12 36.68 -28.09
CA ALA A 125 8.48 36.76 -28.63
C ALA A 125 9.01 38.20 -28.60
N SER A 126 10.00 38.46 -27.73
CA SER A 126 11.09 39.39 -28.02
C SER A 126 12.29 39.15 -27.08
N THR A 127 13.20 38.24 -27.45
CA THR A 127 14.63 38.36 -27.11
C THR A 127 15.45 37.75 -28.24
N GLY A 128 16.16 38.61 -28.97
CA GLY A 128 17.08 38.19 -30.02
C GLY A 128 18.37 37.70 -29.39
N GLU A 129 18.65 36.39 -29.53
CA GLU A 129 19.99 35.79 -29.73
C GLU A 129 19.95 34.25 -29.76
N ALA A 130 18.82 33.60 -29.46
CA ALA A 130 18.66 32.13 -29.58
C ALA A 130 18.11 31.66 -30.95
N ALA A 131 18.25 32.47 -32.00
CA ALA A 131 17.62 32.26 -33.31
C ALA A 131 18.40 31.33 -34.27
N ALA A 132 19.60 30.87 -33.91
CA ALA A 132 20.44 30.09 -34.83
C ALA A 132 20.13 28.58 -34.90
N ALA A 133 19.27 28.04 -34.03
CA ALA A 133 18.98 26.60 -33.97
C ALA A 133 17.66 26.16 -34.64
N LEU A 134 16.81 27.10 -35.09
CA LEU A 134 15.44 26.81 -35.58
C LEU A 134 15.27 26.90 -37.11
N HIS A 135 16.35 27.09 -37.88
CA HIS A 135 16.27 27.37 -39.31
C HIS A 135 16.07 26.14 -40.23
N THR A 136 15.91 24.94 -39.69
CA THR A 136 15.67 23.71 -40.49
C THR A 136 14.19 23.48 -40.84
N LEU A 137 13.25 24.33 -40.38
CA LEU A 137 11.80 24.07 -40.52
C LEU A 137 10.97 25.15 -41.24
N GLY A 138 11.59 26.16 -41.87
CA GLY A 138 11.01 26.94 -42.97
C GLY A 138 9.65 27.65 -42.76
N LEU A 139 9.57 28.68 -41.90
CA LEU A 139 8.51 29.72 -41.94
C LEU A 139 9.05 31.11 -41.51
N PRO A 140 8.42 32.24 -41.93
CA PRO A 140 9.07 33.57 -42.04
C PRO A 140 8.85 34.53 -40.84
N PRO A 141 9.60 35.66 -40.74
CA PRO A 141 9.62 36.53 -39.56
C PRO A 141 8.87 37.87 -39.73
N ASN A 142 8.41 38.45 -38.62
CA ASN A 142 8.08 39.88 -38.41
C ASN A 142 8.19 40.12 -36.88
N GLY A 143 8.70 41.22 -36.30
CA GLY A 143 9.12 42.53 -36.79
C GLY A 143 8.35 43.64 -36.05
N GLY A 144 8.94 44.28 -35.01
CA GLY A 144 8.37 45.48 -34.36
C GLY A 144 8.94 45.82 -32.96
N VAL A 145 9.28 47.10 -32.74
CA VAL A 145 10.11 47.68 -31.66
C VAL A 145 9.27 48.45 -30.63
N ALA A 146 9.65 48.47 -29.33
CA ALA A 146 9.36 49.60 -28.41
C ALA A 146 10.27 49.64 -27.16
N THR A 147 10.39 50.85 -26.59
CA THR A 147 11.38 51.45 -25.68
C THR A 147 11.16 51.24 -24.16
N SER A 148 12.25 51.23 -23.36
CA SER A 148 12.29 51.50 -21.90
C SER A 148 12.41 53.03 -21.63
N PRO A 149 12.35 53.59 -20.39
CA PRO A 149 12.41 52.99 -19.05
C PRO A 149 11.49 53.62 -17.94
N THR A 150 11.36 52.99 -16.76
CA THR A 150 11.33 53.66 -15.44
C THR A 150 11.47 52.64 -14.30
N GLU A 151 12.28 53.00 -13.29
CA GLU A 151 12.41 52.35 -11.99
C GLU A 151 11.08 52.30 -11.21
N SER A 152 10.73 51.15 -10.62
CA SER A 152 10.38 51.00 -9.19
C SER A 152 9.71 49.64 -8.94
N ASP A 153 9.99 49.11 -7.76
CA ASP A 153 9.33 47.98 -7.08
C ASP A 153 9.70 46.55 -7.54
N SER A 154 10.74 46.00 -6.90
CA SER A 154 10.97 44.56 -6.81
C SER A 154 9.73 43.86 -6.25
N PRO A 155 9.18 42.81 -6.91
CA PRO A 155 8.11 42.03 -6.31
C PRO A 155 8.68 41.26 -5.12
N ARG A 156 8.45 41.80 -3.92
CA ARG A 156 8.51 41.03 -2.67
C ARG A 156 7.80 39.71 -2.93
N THR A 157 8.50 38.61 -2.67
CA THR A 157 7.87 37.30 -2.53
C THR A 157 6.64 37.49 -1.65
N LYS A 158 5.44 37.29 -2.21
CA LYS A 158 4.24 37.10 -1.41
C LYS A 158 4.46 35.80 -0.65
N ARG A 159 5.21 35.88 0.45
CA ARG A 159 5.16 34.93 1.55
C ARG A 159 3.66 34.72 1.77
N LEU A 160 3.18 33.50 1.57
CA LEU A 160 1.77 33.15 1.77
C LEU A 160 1.43 33.76 3.13
N ARG A 161 0.61 34.82 3.13
CA ARG A 161 0.17 35.43 4.37
C ARG A 161 -0.81 34.41 4.92
N VAL A 162 -0.29 33.45 5.67
CA VAL A 162 -1.09 32.66 6.58
C VAL A 162 -1.60 33.70 7.55
N THR A 163 -2.81 34.18 7.29
CA THR A 163 -3.58 34.86 8.32
C THR A 163 -3.53 33.94 9.53
N PRO A 164 -3.15 34.44 10.73
CA PRO A 164 -3.29 33.65 11.93
C PRO A 164 -4.69 33.04 11.90
N PRO A 165 -4.86 31.72 12.07
CA PRO A 165 -6.19 31.16 12.16
C PRO A 165 -6.94 31.96 13.23
N GLU A 166 -8.18 32.36 12.93
CA GLU A 166 -9.14 32.85 13.91
C GLU A 166 -9.03 31.98 15.18
N PRO A 167 -9.20 32.56 16.39
CA PRO A 167 -9.01 31.82 17.64
C PRO A 167 -9.78 30.50 17.56
N ARG A 168 -9.02 29.41 17.44
CA ARG A 168 -9.59 28.08 17.32
C ARG A 168 -10.35 27.82 18.62
N GLU A 169 -11.54 27.23 18.52
CA GLU A 169 -12.12 26.54 19.67
C GLU A 169 -11.03 25.67 20.31
N SER A 170 -11.02 25.53 21.64
CA SER A 170 -9.92 24.87 22.34
C SER A 170 -9.57 23.56 21.63
N ALA A 171 -8.29 23.31 21.36
CA ALA A 171 -7.85 22.19 20.52
C ALA A 171 -8.39 20.82 20.99
N GLU A 172 -8.79 20.73 22.27
CA GLU A 172 -9.50 19.58 22.86
C GLU A 172 -10.87 19.33 22.23
N SER A 173 -11.63 20.37 21.89
CA SER A 173 -12.94 20.28 21.22
C SER A 173 -12.83 19.85 19.75
N GLU A 174 -11.85 20.41 19.01
CA GLU A 174 -11.60 20.08 17.60
C GLU A 174 -11.10 18.63 17.43
N PHE A 175 -10.13 18.21 18.25
CA PHE A 175 -9.64 16.82 18.22
C PHE A 175 -10.74 15.82 18.56
N SER A 176 -11.53 16.10 19.60
CA SER A 176 -12.63 15.21 20.01
C SER A 176 -13.67 15.04 18.91
N ALA A 177 -14.02 16.12 18.20
CA ALA A 177 -14.94 16.05 17.06
C ALA A 177 -14.37 15.21 15.89
N ILE A 178 -13.09 15.40 15.56
CA ILE A 178 -12.40 14.61 14.52
C ILE A 178 -12.35 13.13 14.90
N ALA A 179 -11.98 12.82 16.15
CA ALA A 179 -11.91 11.47 16.65
C ALA A 179 -13.29 10.79 16.63
N GLN A 180 -14.34 11.49 17.06
CA GLN A 180 -15.71 11.00 17.03
C GLN A 180 -16.16 10.70 15.59
N GLY A 181 -15.96 11.63 14.66
CA GLY A 181 -16.27 11.41 13.25
C GLY A 181 -15.49 10.26 12.62
N ALA A 182 -14.21 10.08 13.01
CA ALA A 182 -13.41 8.94 12.56
C ALA A 182 -13.94 7.60 13.11
N MET A 183 -14.37 7.55 14.37
CA MET A 183 -14.97 6.35 14.96
C MET A 183 -16.30 5.98 14.30
N GLU A 184 -17.14 6.97 14.01
CA GLU A 184 -18.41 6.77 13.29
C GLU A 184 -18.17 6.23 11.86
N ASP A 185 -17.20 6.80 11.14
CA ASP A 185 -16.79 6.32 9.82
C ASP A 185 -16.31 4.85 9.88
N LEU A 186 -15.42 4.53 10.83
CA LEU A 186 -14.95 3.16 11.03
C LEU A 186 -16.09 2.19 11.37
N ALA A 187 -17.03 2.58 12.23
CA ALA A 187 -18.19 1.77 12.58
C ALA A 187 -19.07 1.47 11.35
N ASN A 188 -19.27 2.48 10.48
CA ASN A 188 -20.02 2.32 9.23
C ASN A 188 -19.31 1.36 8.26
N VAL A 189 -17.98 1.47 8.14
CA VAL A 189 -17.18 0.55 7.32
C VAL A 189 -17.29 -0.88 7.85
N MET A 190 -17.14 -1.10 9.15
CA MET A 190 -17.24 -2.43 9.77
C MET A 190 -18.62 -3.06 9.58
N SER A 191 -19.68 -2.27 9.70
CA SER A 191 -21.06 -2.73 9.46
C SER A 191 -21.31 -3.10 8.00
N SER A 192 -20.46 -2.66 7.08
CA SER A 192 -20.58 -2.89 5.64
C SER A 192 -19.70 -4.03 5.12
N VAL A 193 -18.87 -4.66 5.98
CA VAL A 193 -18.04 -5.80 5.59
C VAL A 193 -18.93 -7.03 5.42
N GLU A 194 -18.77 -7.72 4.29
CA GLU A 194 -19.60 -8.87 3.95
C GLU A 194 -19.10 -10.14 4.65
N VAL A 195 -19.93 -10.72 5.53
CA VAL A 195 -19.56 -11.85 6.39
C VAL A 195 -19.18 -13.09 5.56
N GLY A 196 -19.80 -13.34 4.41
CA GLY A 196 -19.48 -14.49 3.56
C GLY A 196 -18.03 -14.51 3.08
N SER A 197 -17.49 -13.35 2.64
CA SER A 197 -16.07 -13.24 2.30
C SER A 197 -15.12 -13.57 3.48
N LEU A 198 -15.52 -13.20 4.70
CA LEU A 198 -14.76 -13.51 5.92
C LEU A 198 -14.82 -15.01 6.25
N ASP A 199 -15.96 -15.66 6.09
CA ASP A 199 -16.10 -17.11 6.29
C ASP A 199 -15.27 -17.92 5.27
N VAL A 200 -15.19 -17.46 4.03
CA VAL A 200 -14.31 -18.07 3.02
C VAL A 200 -12.84 -17.91 3.42
N MET A 201 -12.41 -16.71 3.82
CA MET A 201 -11.05 -16.46 4.31
C MET A 201 -10.73 -17.32 5.53
N ARG A 202 -11.64 -17.39 6.50
CA ARG A 202 -11.56 -18.25 7.68
C ARG A 202 -11.33 -19.71 7.32
N GLY A 203 -12.11 -20.26 6.40
CA GLY A 203 -11.94 -21.63 5.91
C GLY A 203 -10.56 -21.87 5.27
N MET A 204 -10.06 -20.90 4.50
CA MET A 204 -8.72 -20.96 3.91
C MET A 204 -7.63 -20.97 5.00
N LEU A 205 -7.71 -20.10 6.01
CA LEU A 205 -6.67 -19.98 7.03
C LEU A 205 -6.65 -21.14 8.02
N ARG A 206 -7.78 -21.78 8.31
CA ARG A 206 -7.83 -23.00 9.15
C ARG A 206 -7.09 -24.19 8.54
N THR A 207 -6.94 -24.21 7.23
CA THR A 207 -6.30 -25.32 6.49
C THR A 207 -4.99 -24.93 5.82
N ALA A 208 -4.58 -23.67 5.96
CA ALA A 208 -3.36 -23.15 5.37
C ALA A 208 -2.15 -23.81 6.04
N ARG A 209 -1.23 -24.33 5.22
CA ARG A 209 0.07 -24.77 5.69
C ARG A 209 0.89 -23.58 6.20
N ARG A 210 0.91 -22.50 5.43
CA ARG A 210 1.55 -21.22 5.75
C ARG A 210 0.76 -20.05 5.19
N VAL A 211 0.94 -18.89 5.80
CA VAL A 211 0.32 -17.62 5.39
C VAL A 211 1.40 -16.59 5.13
N CYS A 212 1.33 -15.91 4.00
CA CYS A 212 2.21 -14.80 3.67
C CYS A 212 1.37 -13.53 3.52
N CYS A 213 1.66 -12.48 4.27
CA CYS A 213 0.91 -11.21 4.22
C CYS A 213 1.71 -10.12 3.49
N TYR A 214 1.04 -9.30 2.67
CA TYR A 214 1.69 -8.21 1.95
C TYR A 214 0.79 -6.99 1.75
N GLY A 215 1.37 -5.80 1.87
CA GLY A 215 0.73 -4.53 1.53
C GLY A 215 1.77 -3.47 1.19
N VAL A 216 1.34 -2.34 0.64
CA VAL A 216 2.23 -1.23 0.27
C VAL A 216 2.09 -0.08 1.26
N GLY A 217 3.21 0.49 1.71
CA GLY A 217 3.20 1.63 2.63
C GLY A 217 2.57 1.29 3.98
N ARG A 218 1.63 2.13 4.46
CA ARG A 218 0.94 1.94 5.74
C ARG A 218 0.06 0.69 5.76
N GLU A 219 -0.53 0.29 4.64
CA GLU A 219 -1.21 -1.01 4.50
C GLU A 219 -0.24 -2.18 4.76
N GLY A 220 1.04 -2.03 4.36
CA GLY A 220 2.08 -3.01 4.65
C GLY A 220 2.38 -3.16 6.14
N LEU A 221 2.29 -2.07 6.93
CA LEU A 221 2.45 -2.13 8.39
C LEU A 221 1.29 -2.90 9.04
N VAL A 222 0.06 -2.64 8.59
CA VAL A 222 -1.14 -3.39 9.03
C VAL A 222 -1.00 -4.88 8.70
N MET A 223 -0.54 -5.22 7.49
CA MET A 223 -0.31 -6.62 7.10
C MET A 223 0.80 -7.31 7.91
N LYS A 224 1.82 -6.58 8.35
CA LYS A 224 2.84 -7.10 9.28
C LYS A 224 2.25 -7.36 10.67
N ALA A 225 1.47 -6.41 11.20
CA ALA A 225 0.79 -6.59 12.48
C ALA A 225 -0.17 -7.79 12.45
N PHE A 226 -0.91 -7.96 11.35
CA PHE A 226 -1.78 -9.12 11.15
C PHE A 226 -0.99 -10.43 11.07
N ALA A 227 0.10 -10.50 10.29
CA ALA A 227 0.97 -11.67 10.24
C ALA A 227 1.50 -12.07 11.64
N MET A 228 1.91 -11.08 12.44
CA MET A 228 2.36 -11.31 13.81
C MET A 228 1.24 -11.86 14.69
N ARG A 229 0.01 -11.34 14.59
CA ARG A 229 -1.12 -11.89 15.35
C ARG A 229 -1.49 -13.31 14.92
N LEU A 230 -1.46 -13.61 13.62
CA LEU A 230 -1.64 -14.98 13.11
C LEU A 230 -0.56 -15.93 13.68
N TYR A 231 0.69 -15.47 13.76
CA TYR A 231 1.76 -16.23 14.42
C TYR A 231 1.45 -16.49 15.91
N HIS A 232 0.98 -15.49 16.64
CA HIS A 232 0.54 -15.67 18.03
C HIS A 232 -0.63 -16.66 18.16
N LEU A 233 -1.49 -16.77 17.14
CA LEU A 233 -2.55 -17.79 17.06
C LEU A 233 -2.04 -19.19 16.71
N GLY A 234 -0.76 -19.34 16.37
CA GLY A 234 -0.13 -20.63 16.03
C GLY A 234 -0.19 -20.95 14.54
N ILE A 235 -0.63 -20.00 13.71
CA ILE A 235 -0.57 -20.10 12.26
C ILE A 235 0.84 -19.73 11.80
N GLN A 236 1.45 -20.53 10.93
CA GLN A 236 2.75 -20.20 10.35
C GLN A 236 2.62 -19.00 9.40
N ALA A 237 2.78 -17.79 9.92
CA ALA A 237 2.58 -16.55 9.20
C ALA A 237 3.88 -15.76 9.05
N SER A 238 4.04 -15.10 7.91
CA SER A 238 5.19 -14.21 7.63
C SER A 238 4.76 -13.02 6.78
N ALA A 239 5.48 -11.90 6.88
CA ALA A 239 5.30 -10.79 5.95
C ALA A 239 6.19 -10.99 4.73
N VAL A 240 5.67 -10.71 3.52
CA VAL A 240 6.44 -10.85 2.28
C VAL A 240 7.52 -9.77 2.19
N GLY A 241 8.74 -10.19 1.83
CA GLY A 241 9.90 -9.31 1.67
C GLY A 241 10.77 -9.19 2.92
N GLU A 242 10.43 -9.90 4.00
CA GLU A 242 11.26 -10.02 5.20
C GLU A 242 12.34 -11.10 5.03
N THR A 243 13.42 -11.02 5.81
CA THR A 243 14.59 -11.90 5.68
C THR A 243 14.26 -13.39 5.83
N THR A 244 13.26 -13.72 6.66
CA THR A 244 12.90 -15.10 7.01
C THR A 244 11.65 -15.61 6.29
N THR A 245 11.10 -14.85 5.32
CA THR A 245 9.92 -15.28 4.55
C THR A 245 10.23 -16.58 3.77
N PRO A 246 9.53 -17.70 4.02
CA PRO A 246 9.76 -18.93 3.28
C PRO A 246 9.15 -18.87 1.86
N PRO A 247 9.52 -19.79 0.95
CA PRO A 247 8.89 -19.87 -0.38
C PRO A 247 7.41 -20.25 -0.25
N ILE A 248 6.57 -19.61 -1.05
CA ILE A 248 5.12 -19.87 -1.11
C ILE A 248 4.77 -20.93 -2.17
N GLY A 249 3.83 -21.82 -1.88
CA GLY A 249 3.35 -22.80 -2.85
C GLY A 249 2.04 -23.47 -2.47
N SER A 250 1.77 -24.62 -3.08
CA SER A 250 0.55 -25.39 -2.84
C SER A 250 0.29 -25.65 -1.36
N GLY A 251 -0.94 -25.40 -0.94
CA GLY A 251 -1.40 -25.47 0.45
C GLY A 251 -1.15 -24.19 1.28
N ASP A 252 -0.43 -23.21 0.74
CA ASP A 252 -0.23 -21.91 1.40
C ASP A 252 -1.29 -20.88 0.96
N VAL A 253 -1.38 -19.79 1.72
CA VAL A 253 -2.26 -18.64 1.42
C VAL A 253 -1.44 -17.35 1.37
N LEU A 254 -1.56 -16.61 0.28
CA LEU A 254 -1.11 -15.22 0.20
C LEU A 254 -2.28 -14.30 0.57
N ILE A 255 -2.08 -13.43 1.56
CA ILE A 255 -3.01 -12.36 1.90
C ILE A 255 -2.40 -11.04 1.45
N VAL A 256 -3.12 -10.28 0.62
CA VAL A 256 -2.68 -8.98 0.14
C VAL A 256 -3.66 -7.88 0.50
N SER A 257 -3.16 -6.68 0.75
CA SER A 257 -3.97 -5.46 0.74
C SER A 257 -3.63 -4.59 -0.46
N ALA A 258 -4.68 -4.16 -1.18
CA ALA A 258 -4.62 -3.11 -2.17
C ALA A 258 -5.86 -2.23 -2.04
N GLY A 259 -5.80 -1.23 -1.15
CA GLY A 259 -6.93 -0.32 -0.91
C GLY A 259 -7.53 0.26 -2.20
N PRO A 260 -6.74 0.95 -3.04
CA PRO A 260 -7.19 1.48 -4.34
C PRO A 260 -7.54 0.41 -5.40
N GLY A 261 -7.41 -0.87 -5.08
CA GLY A 261 -7.67 -2.01 -5.96
C GLY A 261 -6.48 -2.47 -6.79
N TYR A 262 -5.45 -1.63 -6.95
CA TYR A 262 -4.29 -1.98 -7.76
C TYR A 262 -2.96 -1.47 -7.19
N PHE A 263 -1.99 -2.39 -7.12
CA PHE A 263 -0.57 -2.08 -7.04
C PHE A 263 0.20 -3.07 -7.92
N SER A 264 1.19 -2.60 -8.68
CA SER A 264 1.98 -3.46 -9.55
C SER A 264 2.74 -4.55 -8.78
N SER A 265 3.18 -4.25 -7.56
CA SER A 265 3.82 -5.22 -6.67
C SER A 265 2.85 -6.28 -6.17
N VAL A 266 1.64 -5.89 -5.76
CA VAL A 266 0.57 -6.82 -5.35
C VAL A 266 0.21 -7.74 -6.51
N GLN A 267 0.02 -7.19 -7.72
CA GLN A 267 -0.28 -7.99 -8.90
C GLN A 267 0.83 -9.02 -9.19
N ALA A 268 2.10 -8.61 -9.13
CA ALA A 268 3.22 -9.50 -9.39
C ALA A 268 3.28 -10.66 -8.37
N LEU A 269 3.12 -10.35 -7.08
CA LEU A 269 3.14 -11.34 -6.00
C LEU A 269 1.95 -12.31 -6.08
N ALA A 270 0.75 -11.79 -6.32
CA ALA A 270 -0.43 -12.64 -6.44
C ALA A 270 -0.39 -13.54 -7.68
N THR A 271 0.18 -13.05 -8.79
CA THR A 271 0.45 -13.87 -9.98
C THR A 271 1.40 -15.01 -9.65
N GLU A 272 2.49 -14.73 -8.93
CA GLU A 272 3.47 -15.74 -8.55
C GLU A 272 2.89 -16.78 -7.56
N ALA A 273 2.14 -16.34 -6.56
CA ALA A 273 1.48 -17.22 -5.60
C ALA A 273 0.55 -18.23 -6.30
N ARG A 274 -0.27 -17.77 -7.25
CA ARG A 274 -1.12 -18.69 -8.04
C ARG A 274 -0.30 -19.64 -8.89
N ARG A 275 0.78 -19.15 -9.51
CA ARG A 275 1.69 -19.97 -10.34
C ARG A 275 2.29 -21.12 -9.53
N THR A 276 2.54 -20.92 -8.23
CA THR A 276 3.05 -21.96 -7.32
C THR A 276 1.97 -22.78 -6.63
N GLY A 277 0.68 -22.51 -6.92
CA GLY A 277 -0.47 -23.26 -6.40
C GLY A 277 -1.00 -22.76 -5.05
N ALA A 278 -0.52 -21.63 -4.55
CA ALA A 278 -1.06 -20.99 -3.35
C ALA A 278 -2.39 -20.29 -3.65
N LYS A 279 -3.25 -20.20 -2.63
CA LYS A 279 -4.49 -19.40 -2.69
C LYS A 279 -4.20 -17.93 -2.39
N VAL A 280 -5.02 -17.04 -2.90
CA VAL A 280 -4.89 -15.58 -2.73
C VAL A 280 -6.14 -14.99 -2.09
N VAL A 281 -5.96 -14.29 -0.98
CA VAL A 281 -6.98 -13.44 -0.35
C VAL A 281 -6.61 -11.98 -0.56
N ALA A 282 -7.58 -11.16 -0.92
CA ALA A 282 -7.37 -9.75 -1.19
C ALA A 282 -8.27 -8.84 -0.35
N PHE A 283 -7.67 -7.90 0.39
CA PHE A 283 -8.37 -6.76 0.97
C PHE A 283 -8.34 -5.56 0.02
N THR A 284 -9.49 -4.91 -0.17
CA THR A 284 -9.60 -3.71 -1.02
C THR A 284 -10.85 -2.88 -0.70
N ALA A 285 -10.88 -1.60 -1.05
CA ALA A 285 -12.07 -0.77 -0.91
C ALA A 285 -13.12 -0.94 -2.03
N HIS A 286 -12.70 -1.47 -3.17
CA HIS A 286 -13.51 -1.50 -4.39
C HIS A 286 -13.97 -2.93 -4.72
N LEU A 287 -15.25 -3.09 -5.09
CA LEU A 287 -15.77 -4.38 -5.57
C LEU A 287 -15.15 -4.82 -6.90
N THR A 288 -14.67 -3.86 -7.70
CA THR A 288 -14.42 -4.05 -9.14
C THR A 288 -13.00 -3.71 -9.60
N ALA A 289 -12.06 -3.41 -8.70
CA ALA A 289 -10.71 -3.01 -9.10
C ALA A 289 -9.66 -4.13 -8.89
N ALA A 290 -9.23 -4.69 -10.02
CA ALA A 290 -7.89 -5.20 -10.36
C ALA A 290 -7.23 -6.34 -9.56
N LEU A 291 -7.96 -7.08 -8.70
CA LEU A 291 -7.49 -8.37 -8.17
C LEU A 291 -8.31 -9.58 -8.67
N PRO A 292 -8.51 -9.78 -10.00
CA PRO A 292 -9.22 -10.95 -10.53
C PRO A 292 -8.51 -12.28 -10.25
N MET A 293 -7.30 -12.22 -9.72
CA MET A 293 -6.50 -13.37 -9.30
C MET A 293 -6.77 -13.79 -7.86
N ALA A 294 -7.54 -13.04 -7.07
CA ALA A 294 -7.88 -13.45 -5.72
C ALA A 294 -8.92 -14.58 -5.75
N ASP A 295 -8.69 -15.63 -4.96
CA ASP A 295 -9.67 -16.68 -4.70
C ASP A 295 -10.83 -16.15 -3.83
N THR A 296 -10.56 -15.15 -2.99
CA THR A 296 -11.59 -14.40 -2.26
C THR A 296 -11.18 -12.94 -2.08
N VAL A 297 -12.16 -12.05 -2.16
CA VAL A 297 -11.99 -10.61 -1.97
C VAL A 297 -12.80 -10.20 -0.75
N VAL A 298 -12.11 -9.66 0.26
CA VAL A 298 -12.75 -9.05 1.44
C VAL A 298 -12.80 -7.55 1.22
N ARG A 299 -14.01 -7.03 1.00
CA ARG A 299 -14.20 -5.60 0.76
C ARG A 299 -14.24 -4.81 2.06
N VAL A 300 -13.40 -3.78 2.14
CA VAL A 300 -13.34 -2.79 3.23
C VAL A 300 -13.72 -1.42 2.65
N PRO A 301 -15.03 -1.09 2.58
CA PRO A 301 -15.53 0.02 1.79
C PRO A 301 -15.24 1.39 2.41
N SER A 302 -13.98 1.82 2.35
CA SER A 302 -13.49 3.04 2.98
C SER A 302 -12.75 3.95 2.00
N GLN A 303 -12.48 5.19 2.40
CA GLN A 303 -11.70 6.15 1.62
C GLN A 303 -10.27 5.65 1.43
N THR A 304 -9.80 5.67 0.18
CA THR A 304 -8.43 5.36 -0.20
C THR A 304 -7.77 6.56 -0.87
N MET A 305 -6.45 6.53 -1.02
CA MET A 305 -5.75 7.53 -1.82
C MET A 305 -6.28 7.57 -3.27
N GLY A 306 -6.62 6.42 -3.85
CA GLY A 306 -7.19 6.36 -5.19
C GLY A 306 -8.54 7.06 -5.29
N THR A 307 -9.44 6.79 -4.34
CA THR A 307 -10.76 7.42 -4.27
C THR A 307 -10.64 8.94 -4.07
N LEU A 308 -9.73 9.38 -3.21
CA LEU A 308 -9.53 10.81 -2.94
C LEU A 308 -8.97 11.56 -4.16
N MET A 309 -8.01 10.97 -4.88
CA MET A 309 -7.44 11.57 -6.09
C MET A 309 -8.40 11.58 -7.29
N ALA A 310 -9.44 10.73 -7.27
CA ALA A 310 -10.47 10.66 -8.30
C ALA A 310 -11.66 11.61 -8.04
N ALA A 311 -11.75 12.23 -6.85
CA ALA A 311 -12.84 13.14 -6.53
C ALA A 311 -12.76 14.45 -7.36
N PRO A 312 -13.89 15.00 -7.84
CA PRO A 312 -13.90 16.26 -8.57
C PRO A 312 -13.29 17.38 -7.74
N GLN A 313 -12.34 18.12 -8.30
CA GLN A 313 -11.78 19.30 -7.67
C GLN A 313 -12.87 20.40 -7.64
N LEU A 314 -13.25 20.85 -6.44
CA LEU A 314 -14.16 21.99 -6.30
C LEU A 314 -13.53 23.26 -6.90
N PRO A 315 -14.31 24.11 -7.59
CA PRO A 315 -13.79 25.25 -8.37
C PRO A 315 -13.07 26.34 -7.56
N ASN A 316 -13.07 26.26 -6.22
CA ASN A 316 -12.57 27.31 -5.34
C ASN A 316 -11.26 26.98 -4.61
N GLY A 317 -10.39 26.11 -5.12
CA GLY A 317 -8.95 26.10 -4.81
C GLY A 317 -8.50 26.00 -3.35
N HIS A 318 -9.39 25.68 -2.40
CA HIS A 318 -9.01 25.42 -1.02
C HIS A 318 -8.43 24.00 -0.97
N ASN A 319 -7.13 23.87 -1.27
CA ASN A 319 -6.33 22.68 -1.03
C ASN A 319 -6.06 22.48 0.47
N GLY A 320 -7.10 22.63 1.30
CA GLY A 320 -7.01 22.59 2.75
C GLY A 320 -8.06 21.63 3.26
N VAL A 321 -7.60 20.54 3.85
CA VAL A 321 -8.32 19.66 4.78
C VAL A 321 -9.78 19.40 4.37
N HIS A 322 -10.02 18.28 3.67
CA HIS A 322 -11.37 17.75 3.37
C HIS A 322 -12.11 17.25 4.64
N THR A 323 -11.98 17.94 5.77
CA THR A 323 -12.79 17.67 6.97
C THR A 323 -14.19 18.24 6.73
N GLY A 324 -15.19 17.37 6.62
CA GLY A 324 -16.60 17.78 6.75
C GLY A 324 -17.46 17.83 5.48
N GLN A 325 -17.02 17.23 4.36
CA GLN A 325 -18.00 16.87 3.32
C GLN A 325 -18.85 15.69 3.83
N PRO A 326 -20.20 15.74 3.73
CA PRO A 326 -21.04 14.61 4.13
C PRO A 326 -20.62 13.33 3.41
N GLY A 327 -20.25 12.30 4.18
CA GLY A 327 -19.80 11.00 3.65
C GLY A 327 -18.30 10.89 3.33
N GLN A 328 -17.46 11.88 3.68
CA GLN A 328 -16.00 11.76 3.64
C GLN A 328 -15.42 11.70 5.06
N SER A 329 -14.42 10.84 5.23
CA SER A 329 -13.75 10.67 6.52
C SER A 329 -13.00 11.94 6.92
N PRO A 330 -12.97 12.33 8.20
CA PRO A 330 -12.16 13.45 8.66
C PRO A 330 -10.65 13.17 8.60
N LEU A 331 -10.25 11.91 8.36
CA LEU A 331 -8.84 11.52 8.31
C LEU A 331 -8.23 11.72 6.92
N GLN A 332 -6.91 11.87 6.92
CA GLN A 332 -6.15 12.21 5.72
C GLN A 332 -5.95 11.01 4.80
N LEU A 333 -6.04 11.25 3.48
CA LEU A 333 -5.65 10.30 2.43
C LEU A 333 -6.32 8.92 2.61
N GLY A 334 -5.53 7.84 2.66
CA GLY A 334 -5.99 6.47 2.87
C GLY A 334 -6.02 6.02 4.34
N ALA A 335 -5.80 6.92 5.30
CA ALA A 335 -5.84 6.58 6.73
C ALA A 335 -7.13 5.88 7.18
N PRO A 336 -8.34 6.26 6.70
CA PRO A 336 -9.58 5.57 7.03
C PRO A 336 -9.54 4.08 6.67
N TYR A 337 -9.10 3.77 5.45
CA TYR A 337 -8.98 2.39 4.97
C TYR A 337 -7.98 1.58 5.80
N GLU A 338 -6.83 2.16 6.11
CA GLU A 338 -5.78 1.48 6.88
C GLU A 338 -6.23 1.15 8.32
N LEU A 339 -6.93 2.09 8.97
CA LEU A 339 -7.48 1.87 10.31
C LEU A 339 -8.62 0.86 10.29
N ALA A 340 -9.52 0.93 9.30
CA ALA A 340 -10.58 -0.05 9.13
C ALA A 340 -10.02 -1.45 8.85
N LEU A 341 -8.97 -1.55 8.04
CA LEU A 341 -8.27 -2.80 7.76
C LEU A 341 -7.63 -3.37 9.03
N GLN A 342 -6.95 -2.53 9.83
CA GLN A 342 -6.36 -2.97 11.10
C GLN A 342 -7.43 -3.49 12.06
N LEU A 343 -8.51 -2.73 12.25
CA LEU A 343 -9.61 -3.13 13.13
C LEU A 343 -10.26 -4.43 12.65
N LEU A 344 -10.52 -4.56 11.35
CA LEU A 344 -11.05 -5.78 10.75
C LEU A 344 -10.14 -6.99 11.00
N CYS A 345 -8.83 -6.83 10.76
CA CYS A 345 -7.84 -7.89 10.99
C CYS A 345 -7.82 -8.33 12.46
N ASP A 346 -7.86 -7.38 13.41
CA ASP A 346 -7.86 -7.70 14.85
C ASP A 346 -9.16 -8.38 15.29
N CYS A 347 -10.33 -7.86 14.87
CA CYS A 347 -11.62 -8.51 15.13
C CYS A 347 -11.66 -9.92 14.53
N PHE A 348 -11.15 -10.10 13.32
CA PHE A 348 -11.08 -11.40 12.67
C PHE A 348 -10.12 -12.37 13.40
N CYS A 349 -9.02 -11.88 13.98
CA CYS A 349 -8.15 -12.71 14.81
C CYS A 349 -8.86 -13.24 16.05
N VAL A 350 -9.78 -12.47 16.65
CA VAL A 350 -10.60 -12.95 17.78
C VAL A 350 -11.52 -14.08 17.33
N VAL A 351 -12.15 -13.95 16.15
CA VAL A 351 -12.96 -15.04 15.57
C VAL A 351 -12.11 -16.29 15.35
N LEU A 352 -10.92 -16.15 14.74
CA LEU A 352 -10.00 -17.28 14.54
C LEU A 352 -9.52 -17.89 15.85
N GLN A 353 -9.28 -17.08 16.89
CA GLN A 353 -8.87 -17.56 18.20
C GLN A 353 -9.91 -18.53 18.77
N HIS A 354 -11.20 -18.14 18.69
CA HIS A 354 -12.31 -18.97 19.14
C HIS A 354 -12.39 -20.28 18.33
N ASP A 355 -12.18 -20.21 17.01
CA ASP A 355 -12.25 -21.38 16.12
C ASP A 355 -11.14 -22.39 16.34
N LEU A 356 -9.95 -21.88 16.65
CA LEU A 356 -8.75 -22.68 16.87
C LEU A 356 -8.65 -23.15 18.32
N GLY A 357 -9.55 -22.69 19.20
CA GLY A 357 -9.52 -23.00 20.63
C GLY A 357 -8.24 -22.51 21.33
N VAL A 358 -7.63 -21.43 20.84
CA VAL A 358 -6.37 -20.92 21.39
C VAL A 358 -6.65 -20.04 22.61
N LEU A 359 -6.08 -20.41 23.76
CA LEU A 359 -6.19 -19.64 24.99
C LEU A 359 -5.27 -18.41 24.98
N ASP A 360 -5.64 -17.35 25.71
CA ASP A 360 -4.83 -16.13 25.83
C ASP A 360 -3.39 -16.39 26.30
N GLN A 361 -3.22 -17.36 27.21
CA GLN A 361 -1.89 -17.77 27.68
C GLN A 361 -1.03 -18.35 26.55
N ALA A 362 -1.63 -19.06 25.59
CA ALA A 362 -0.90 -19.59 24.44
C ALA A 362 -0.54 -18.48 23.43
N LEU A 363 -1.39 -17.45 23.26
CA LEU A 363 -1.01 -16.25 22.50
C LEU A 363 0.18 -15.56 23.16
N ALA A 364 0.10 -15.31 24.47
CA ALA A 364 1.16 -14.68 25.23
C ALA A 364 2.47 -15.49 25.19
N GLY A 365 2.38 -16.82 25.25
CA GLY A 365 3.53 -17.73 25.16
C GLY A 365 4.22 -17.72 23.79
N ARG A 366 3.55 -17.24 22.73
CA ARG A 366 4.14 -17.05 21.39
C ARG A 366 4.54 -15.59 21.12
N HIS A 367 4.31 -14.68 22.05
CA HIS A 367 4.79 -13.30 21.96
C HIS A 367 6.32 -13.26 22.14
N THR A 368 6.98 -12.28 21.53
CA THR A 368 8.42 -12.06 21.74
C THR A 368 8.74 -11.83 23.23
N ASN A 369 9.89 -12.31 23.68
CA ASN A 369 10.38 -12.21 25.05
C ASN A 369 11.81 -11.63 25.16
N LEU A 370 12.32 -11.07 24.06
CA LEU A 370 13.69 -10.54 23.95
C LEU A 370 13.73 -9.00 23.96
N GLU A 371 12.60 -8.34 24.27
CA GLU A 371 12.45 -6.88 24.30
C GLU A 371 12.52 -6.29 25.71
#